data_AF-A0A377TUE2-F1
#
_entry.id   AF-A0A377TUE2-F1
#
_cell.length_a   1.000
_cell.length_b   1.000
_cell.length_c   1.000
_cell.angle_alpha   90.00
_cell.angle_beta   90.00
_cell.angle_gamma   90.00
#
_symmetry.space_group_name_H-M   'P 1'
#
loop_
_entity.id
_entity.type
_entity.pdbx_description
1 polymer ?
#
loop_
_entity_poly.entity_id
_entity_poly.type
_entity_poly.pdbx_seq_one_letter_code
_entity_poly.pdbx_strand_id
1 'polypeptide(L)'
;MNEAGVQFYSDLIDELLAHNIEPMITLYHWDLPQALQDEGGWEARTTAEAFAEYARLCYARFGSRVKLWATFNETIVFIGHGYINGLHPPAVRDPARAIQACHHVFVAHALAVKAFREMAVAGEIGFVNVLQPHTPLTDSEADIKATELADAIHTHWLYDPVLKGTYPADLLAQTQALWGVPRFAPGDDALLRDNRCDFIGLNYYRRETVSAQPPEIATGGEPGVEGIILFRA
;
A
#
# COMPACT_ATOMS: atom_id res chain seq x y z
N MET A 1 -19.67 -17.05 0.76
CA MET A 1 -19.41 -16.65 -0.65
C MET A 1 -20.70 -16.09 -1.23
N ASN A 2 -20.65 -14.95 -1.90
CA ASN A 2 -21.80 -14.32 -2.55
C ASN A 2 -21.74 -14.58 -4.06
N GLU A 3 -22.48 -15.58 -4.54
CA GLU A 3 -22.44 -15.99 -5.95
C GLU A 3 -22.97 -14.91 -6.91
N ALA A 4 -23.89 -14.05 -6.46
CA ALA A 4 -24.37 -12.94 -7.29
C ALA A 4 -23.25 -11.92 -7.59
N GLY A 5 -22.36 -11.67 -6.62
CA GLY A 5 -21.20 -10.81 -6.82
C GLY A 5 -20.17 -11.42 -7.78
N VAL A 6 -19.94 -12.73 -7.66
CA VAL A 6 -19.06 -13.46 -8.60
C VAL A 6 -19.60 -13.40 -10.02
N GLN A 7 -20.92 -13.62 -10.20
CA GLN A 7 -21.56 -13.54 -11.51
C GLN A 7 -21.44 -12.14 -12.12
N PHE A 8 -21.70 -11.09 -11.33
CA PHE A 8 -21.58 -9.71 -11.80
C PHE A 8 -20.20 -9.41 -12.39
N TYR A 9 -19.12 -9.75 -11.68
CA TYR A 9 -17.76 -9.51 -12.20
C TYR A 9 -17.41 -10.44 -13.36
N SER A 10 -17.92 -11.67 -13.39
CA SER A 10 -17.75 -12.56 -14.54
C SER A 10 -18.39 -11.96 -15.80
N ASP A 11 -19.61 -11.47 -15.70
CA ASP A 11 -20.34 -10.84 -16.82
C ASP A 11 -19.60 -9.58 -17.30
N LEU A 12 -19.10 -8.75 -16.38
CA LEU A 12 -18.30 -7.57 -16.71
C LEU A 12 -17.00 -7.95 -17.46
N ILE A 13 -16.29 -8.99 -17.01
CA ILE A 13 -15.07 -9.46 -17.68
C ILE A 13 -15.41 -9.97 -19.09
N ASP A 14 -16.47 -10.75 -19.23
CA ASP A 14 -16.89 -11.27 -20.54
C ASP A 14 -17.28 -10.14 -21.50
N GLU A 15 -17.95 -9.09 -21.00
CA GLU A 15 -18.30 -7.90 -21.77
C GLU A 15 -17.06 -7.11 -22.22
N LEU A 16 -16.09 -6.88 -21.32
CA LEU A 16 -14.83 -6.23 -21.68
C LEU A 16 -14.09 -6.98 -22.79
N LEU A 17 -14.01 -8.31 -22.67
CA LEU A 17 -13.34 -9.17 -23.65
C LEU A 17 -14.09 -9.21 -24.99
N ALA A 18 -15.43 -9.23 -24.97
CA ALA A 18 -16.25 -9.13 -26.19
C ALA A 18 -16.00 -7.82 -26.95
N HIS A 19 -15.60 -6.77 -26.23
CA HIS A 19 -15.20 -5.48 -26.77
C HIS A 19 -13.70 -5.31 -27.01
N ASN A 20 -12.90 -6.39 -26.92
CA ASN A 20 -11.44 -6.40 -27.08
C ASN A 20 -10.70 -5.48 -26.08
N ILE A 21 -11.26 -5.31 -24.88
CA ILE A 21 -10.62 -4.59 -23.77
C ILE A 21 -9.98 -5.63 -22.85
N GLU A 22 -8.66 -5.56 -22.67
CA GLU A 22 -7.96 -6.45 -21.75
C GLU A 22 -8.23 -6.02 -20.30
N PRO A 23 -8.84 -6.88 -19.47
CA PRO A 23 -9.14 -6.53 -18.09
C PRO A 23 -7.87 -6.55 -17.22
N MET A 24 -7.71 -5.49 -16.42
CA MET A 24 -6.78 -5.46 -15.29
C MET A 24 -7.59 -5.36 -13.99
N ILE A 25 -7.46 -6.35 -13.11
CA ILE A 25 -8.21 -6.38 -11.85
C ILE A 25 -7.35 -5.88 -10.70
N THR A 26 -7.85 -4.86 -9.99
CA THR A 26 -7.34 -4.47 -8.67
C THR A 26 -8.16 -5.15 -7.59
N LEU A 27 -7.52 -5.90 -6.70
CA LEU A 27 -8.21 -6.69 -5.68
C LEU A 27 -8.72 -5.83 -4.52
N TYR A 28 -7.99 -4.79 -4.12
CA TYR A 28 -8.36 -3.92 -3.02
C TYR A 28 -8.21 -2.45 -3.37
N HIS A 29 -9.28 -1.69 -3.17
CA HIS A 29 -9.33 -0.24 -3.41
C HIS A 29 -10.03 0.47 -2.24
N TRP A 30 -9.45 0.28 -1.04
CA TRP A 30 -9.79 1.00 0.20
C TRP A 30 -11.11 0.59 0.86
N ASP A 31 -11.72 -0.48 0.37
CA ASP A 31 -13.05 -0.96 0.66
C ASP A 31 -13.04 -2.16 1.63
N LEU A 32 -12.27 -2.04 2.73
CA LEU A 32 -12.18 -3.09 3.74
C LEU A 32 -13.58 -3.44 4.29
N PRO A 33 -13.99 -4.72 4.28
CA PRO A 33 -15.24 -5.13 4.88
C PRO A 33 -15.33 -4.74 6.36
N GLN A 34 -16.45 -4.13 6.77
CA GLN A 34 -16.64 -3.67 8.15
C GLN A 34 -16.43 -4.80 9.18
N ALA A 35 -16.85 -6.03 8.87
CA ALA A 35 -16.65 -7.18 9.75
C ALA A 35 -15.16 -7.43 10.07
N LEU A 36 -14.26 -7.24 9.09
CA LEU A 36 -12.82 -7.35 9.34
C LEU A 36 -12.31 -6.14 10.12
N GLN A 37 -12.84 -4.94 9.86
CA GLN A 37 -12.50 -3.75 10.63
C GLN A 37 -12.88 -3.87 12.11
N ASP A 38 -14.03 -4.48 12.41
CA ASP A 38 -14.51 -4.75 13.77
C ASP A 38 -13.61 -5.76 14.51
N GLU A 39 -12.89 -6.61 13.77
CA GLU A 39 -11.89 -7.56 14.27
C GLU A 39 -10.46 -6.97 14.32
N GLY A 40 -10.29 -5.67 14.02
CA GLY A 40 -9.01 -4.94 14.09
C GLY A 40 -8.50 -4.44 12.74
N GLY A 41 -9.14 -4.82 11.64
CA GLY A 41 -8.81 -4.37 10.28
C GLY A 41 -7.35 -4.59 9.93
N TRP A 42 -6.72 -3.64 9.23
CA TRP A 42 -5.33 -3.80 8.79
C TRP A 42 -4.32 -3.92 9.94
N GLU A 43 -4.67 -3.56 11.17
CA GLU A 43 -3.81 -3.82 12.34
C GLU A 43 -3.82 -5.30 12.76
N ALA A 44 -4.83 -6.06 12.35
CA ALA A 44 -4.92 -7.49 12.59
C ALA A 44 -4.24 -8.28 11.46
N ARG A 45 -3.28 -9.13 11.81
CA ARG A 45 -2.63 -10.02 10.82
C ARG A 45 -3.64 -10.93 10.11
N THR A 46 -4.71 -11.34 10.80
CA THR A 46 -5.79 -12.16 10.24
C THR A 46 -6.47 -11.49 9.04
N THR A 47 -6.45 -10.16 8.93
CA THR A 47 -6.93 -9.44 7.73
C THR A 47 -6.02 -9.68 6.52
N ALA A 48 -4.70 -9.78 6.70
CA ALA A 48 -3.79 -10.15 5.61
C ALA A 48 -4.01 -11.58 5.12
N GLU A 49 -4.29 -12.49 6.04
CA GLU A 49 -4.61 -13.89 5.74
C GLU A 49 -5.98 -14.01 5.02
N ALA A 50 -6.99 -13.29 5.49
CA ALA A 50 -8.30 -13.22 4.83
C ALA A 50 -8.21 -12.63 3.42
N PHE A 51 -7.36 -11.60 3.22
CA PHE A 51 -7.11 -11.03 1.90
C PHE A 51 -6.49 -12.07 0.94
N ALA A 52 -5.55 -12.90 1.42
CA ALA A 52 -4.96 -13.95 0.60
C ALA A 52 -6.01 -14.99 0.14
N GLU A 53 -6.93 -15.38 1.03
CA GLU A 53 -8.02 -16.29 0.67
C GLU A 53 -9.02 -15.66 -0.31
N TYR A 54 -9.32 -14.36 -0.15
CA TYR A 54 -10.09 -13.60 -1.13
C TYR A 54 -9.39 -13.56 -2.49
N ALA A 55 -8.08 -13.31 -2.52
CA ALA A 55 -7.28 -13.33 -3.75
C ALA A 55 -7.33 -14.71 -4.44
N ARG A 56 -7.16 -15.80 -3.70
CA ARG A 56 -7.29 -17.18 -4.23
C ARG A 56 -8.65 -17.41 -4.89
N LEU A 57 -9.73 -16.93 -4.27
CA LEU A 57 -11.08 -17.04 -4.84
C LEU A 57 -11.16 -16.29 -6.18
N CYS A 58 -10.68 -15.05 -6.25
CA CYS A 58 -10.65 -14.25 -7.48
C CYS A 58 -9.84 -14.95 -8.58
N TYR A 59 -8.66 -15.46 -8.25
CA TYR A 59 -7.83 -16.20 -9.21
C TYR A 59 -8.53 -17.46 -9.74
N ALA A 60 -9.15 -18.25 -8.85
CA ALA A 60 -9.87 -19.45 -9.25
C ALA A 60 -11.06 -19.16 -10.17
N ARG A 61 -11.74 -18.02 -10.01
CA ARG A 61 -12.93 -17.65 -10.78
C ARG A 61 -12.62 -16.91 -12.08
N PHE A 62 -11.57 -16.10 -12.08
CA PHE A 62 -11.31 -15.14 -13.16
C PHE A 62 -9.94 -15.30 -13.83
N GLY A 63 -9.01 -16.04 -13.22
CA GLY A 63 -7.63 -16.20 -13.71
C GLY A 63 -7.47 -16.89 -15.07
N SER A 64 -8.50 -17.57 -15.57
CA SER A 64 -8.50 -18.11 -16.95
C SER A 64 -8.69 -17.03 -18.01
N ARG A 65 -9.20 -15.85 -17.63
CA ARG A 65 -9.59 -14.75 -18.52
C ARG A 65 -8.84 -13.44 -18.25
N VAL A 66 -8.22 -13.32 -17.08
CA VAL A 66 -7.56 -12.09 -16.61
C VAL A 66 -6.08 -12.38 -16.38
N LYS A 67 -5.21 -11.58 -17.02
CA LYS A 67 -3.75 -11.73 -16.97
C LYS A 67 -3.05 -10.61 -16.22
N LEU A 68 -3.71 -9.50 -15.95
CA LEU A 68 -3.13 -8.36 -15.25
C LEU A 68 -3.83 -8.16 -13.92
N TRP A 69 -3.07 -8.28 -12.84
CA TRP A 69 -3.58 -8.22 -11.48
C TRP A 69 -2.85 -7.17 -10.67
N ALA A 70 -3.56 -6.37 -9.89
CA ALA A 70 -3.01 -5.53 -8.86
C ALA A 70 -3.58 -5.96 -7.50
N THR A 71 -2.71 -6.12 -6.51
CA THR A 71 -3.15 -6.48 -5.16
C THR A 71 -3.81 -5.28 -4.46
N PHE A 72 -3.08 -4.17 -4.33
CA PHE A 72 -3.53 -2.96 -3.65
C PHE A 72 -3.39 -1.75 -4.56
N ASN A 73 -4.32 -0.81 -4.41
CA ASN A 73 -4.20 0.55 -4.90
C ASN A 73 -3.87 1.53 -3.76
N GLU A 74 -2.82 2.33 -3.94
CA GLU A 74 -2.48 3.51 -3.13
C GLU A 74 -2.47 3.28 -1.62
N THR A 75 -1.49 2.52 -1.14
CA THR A 75 -1.39 2.19 0.29
C THR A 75 -1.27 3.42 1.17
N ILE A 76 -0.60 4.47 0.69
CA ILE A 76 -0.49 5.74 1.40
C ILE A 76 -1.86 6.37 1.70
N VAL A 77 -2.87 6.19 0.86
CA VAL A 77 -4.16 6.83 1.07
C VAL A 77 -4.89 6.19 2.22
N PHE A 78 -5.15 4.88 2.18
CA PHE A 78 -5.94 4.27 3.26
C PHE A 78 -5.14 4.05 4.55
N ILE A 79 -3.81 3.95 4.51
CA ILE A 79 -2.98 3.94 5.71
C ILE A 79 -2.76 5.37 6.25
N GLY A 80 -2.32 6.30 5.41
CA GLY A 80 -2.07 7.69 5.81
C GLY A 80 -3.36 8.38 6.25
N HIS A 81 -4.43 8.28 5.46
CA HIS A 81 -5.70 8.89 5.83
C HIS A 81 -6.45 8.14 6.93
N GLY A 82 -6.29 6.82 7.00
CA GLY A 82 -6.93 5.99 8.02
C GLY A 82 -6.27 6.08 9.40
N TYR A 83 -4.95 6.24 9.45
CA TYR A 83 -4.17 6.07 10.69
C TYR A 83 -3.24 7.23 11.05
N ILE A 84 -2.89 8.14 10.14
CA ILE A 84 -2.03 9.30 10.45
C ILE A 84 -2.88 10.55 10.68
N ASN A 85 -3.67 10.97 9.69
CA ASN A 85 -4.46 12.21 9.78
C ASN A 85 -5.92 11.98 10.23
N GLY A 86 -6.40 10.73 10.16
CA GLY A 86 -7.73 10.31 10.60
C GLY A 86 -8.87 10.86 9.73
N LEU A 87 -8.63 11.08 8.44
CA LEU A 87 -9.63 11.56 7.48
C LEU A 87 -10.48 10.44 6.87
N HIS A 88 -9.96 9.21 6.82
CA HIS A 88 -10.70 8.02 6.40
C HIS A 88 -10.94 7.11 7.61
N PRO A 89 -11.95 6.21 7.58
CA PRO A 89 -12.04 5.12 8.54
C PRO A 89 -10.70 4.35 8.60
N PRO A 90 -10.21 3.92 9.78
CA PRO A 90 -10.87 3.99 11.10
C PRO A 90 -10.71 5.32 11.87
N ALA A 91 -10.25 6.39 11.22
CA ALA A 91 -10.05 7.73 11.80
C ALA A 91 -9.05 7.77 12.96
N VAL A 92 -8.01 6.94 12.87
CA VAL A 92 -6.91 6.85 13.84
C VAL A 92 -5.87 7.94 13.55
N ARG A 93 -5.16 8.38 14.60
CA ARG A 93 -4.06 9.36 14.55
C ARG A 93 -2.87 8.86 15.38
N ASP A 94 -2.31 7.73 14.96
CA ASP A 94 -1.24 7.03 15.66
C ASP A 94 -0.23 6.46 14.66
N PRO A 95 0.99 7.04 14.58
CA PRO A 95 2.04 6.58 13.67
C PRO A 95 2.46 5.12 13.88
N ALA A 96 2.46 4.63 15.13
CA ALA A 96 2.88 3.26 15.40
C ALA A 96 1.84 2.26 14.85
N ARG A 97 0.55 2.58 15.00
CA ARG A 97 -0.55 1.80 14.42
C ARG A 97 -0.54 1.84 12.89
N ALA A 98 -0.28 3.02 12.30
CA ALA A 98 -0.14 3.16 10.86
C ALA A 98 0.99 2.29 10.30
N ILE A 99 2.15 2.28 10.95
CA ILE A 99 3.31 1.48 10.55
C ILE A 99 3.01 -0.02 10.64
N GLN A 100 2.39 -0.48 11.73
CA GLN A 100 2.04 -1.90 11.87
C GLN A 100 0.98 -2.33 10.84
N ALA A 101 -0.05 -1.50 10.62
CA ALA A 101 -1.08 -1.78 9.62
C ALA A 101 -0.49 -1.83 8.20
N CYS A 102 0.41 -0.89 7.87
CA CYS A 102 1.15 -0.87 6.61
C CYS A 102 1.95 -2.16 6.41
N HIS A 103 2.61 -2.66 7.46
CA HIS A 103 3.34 -3.91 7.40
C HIS A 103 2.42 -5.10 7.05
N HIS A 104 1.23 -5.19 7.65
CA HIS A 104 0.28 -6.24 7.32
C HIS A 104 -0.27 -6.14 5.90
N VAL A 105 -0.41 -4.93 5.32
CA VAL A 105 -0.74 -4.76 3.90
C VAL A 105 0.34 -5.38 3.01
N PHE A 106 1.62 -5.16 3.32
CA PHE A 106 2.71 -5.78 2.54
C PHE A 106 2.79 -7.30 2.73
N VAL A 107 2.49 -7.80 3.93
CA VAL A 107 2.32 -9.25 4.16
C VAL A 107 1.16 -9.79 3.31
N ALA A 108 0.02 -9.09 3.28
CA ALA A 108 -1.15 -9.47 2.48
C ALA A 108 -0.82 -9.52 0.98
N HIS A 109 -0.06 -8.53 0.49
CA HIS A 109 0.46 -8.53 -0.88
C HIS A 109 1.32 -9.76 -1.16
N ALA A 110 2.31 -10.02 -0.32
CA ALA A 110 3.22 -11.13 -0.50
C ALA A 110 2.51 -12.50 -0.42
N LEU A 111 1.50 -12.63 0.45
CA LEU A 111 0.64 -13.82 0.49
C LEU A 111 -0.20 -13.99 -0.79
N ALA A 112 -0.73 -12.91 -1.35
CA ALA A 112 -1.49 -12.94 -2.60
C ALA A 112 -0.59 -13.28 -3.81
N VAL A 113 0.62 -12.73 -3.88
CA VAL A 113 1.63 -13.09 -4.90
C VAL A 113 2.05 -14.55 -4.76
N LYS A 114 2.27 -15.03 -3.53
CA LYS A 114 2.54 -16.44 -3.26
C LYS A 114 1.41 -17.33 -3.79
N ALA A 115 0.17 -16.97 -3.47
CA ALA A 115 -1.01 -17.71 -3.91
C ALA A 115 -1.16 -17.72 -5.45
N PHE A 116 -0.94 -16.59 -6.10
CA PHE A 116 -0.97 -16.45 -7.57
C PHE A 116 0.00 -17.44 -8.23
N ARG A 117 1.23 -17.52 -7.70
CA ARG A 117 2.28 -18.42 -8.19
C ARG A 117 1.98 -19.90 -7.90
N GLU A 118 1.54 -20.23 -6.68
CA GLU A 118 1.17 -21.60 -6.29
C GLU A 118 0.01 -22.17 -7.11
N MET A 119 -0.94 -21.31 -7.48
CA MET A 119 -2.08 -21.68 -8.31
C MET A 119 -1.77 -21.69 -9.82
N ALA A 120 -0.53 -21.36 -10.20
CA ALA A 120 -0.08 -21.25 -11.59
C ALA A 120 -1.01 -20.37 -12.45
N VAL A 121 -1.48 -19.26 -11.88
CA VAL A 121 -2.31 -18.29 -12.60
C VAL A 121 -1.46 -17.67 -13.71
N ALA A 122 -2.00 -17.60 -14.92
CA ALA A 122 -1.31 -16.99 -16.04
C ALA A 122 -1.32 -15.47 -15.93
N GLY A 123 -0.21 -14.82 -16.28
CA GLY A 123 -0.10 -13.36 -16.32
C GLY A 123 0.88 -12.81 -15.30
N GLU A 124 0.68 -11.54 -14.93
CA GLU A 124 1.54 -10.77 -14.05
C GLU A 124 0.73 -10.18 -12.89
N ILE A 125 1.36 -10.11 -11.72
CA ILE A 125 0.76 -9.54 -10.51
C ILE A 125 1.60 -8.39 -9.95
N GLY A 126 0.93 -7.27 -9.73
CA GLY A 126 1.51 -5.99 -9.37
C GLY A 126 1.00 -5.39 -8.07
N PHE A 127 1.54 -4.22 -7.81
CA PHE A 127 1.12 -3.30 -6.75
C PHE A 127 0.99 -1.90 -7.35
N VAL A 128 -0.01 -1.13 -6.95
CA VAL A 128 -0.23 0.23 -7.48
C VAL A 128 -0.08 1.23 -6.35
N ASN A 129 0.77 2.25 -6.55
CA ASN A 129 1.01 3.30 -5.55
C ASN A 129 1.05 4.69 -6.17
N VAL A 130 0.78 5.70 -5.34
CA VAL A 130 0.97 7.10 -5.70
C VAL A 130 2.48 7.40 -5.76
N LEU A 131 2.93 7.89 -6.91
CA LEU A 131 4.26 8.44 -7.06
C LEU A 131 4.23 9.92 -6.65
N GLN A 132 4.95 10.26 -5.60
CA GLN A 132 5.11 11.64 -5.11
C GLN A 132 6.59 12.04 -5.16
N PRO A 133 7.08 12.59 -6.30
CA PRO A 133 8.46 13.06 -6.36
C PRO A 133 8.63 14.29 -5.46
N HIS A 134 9.63 14.26 -4.58
CA HIS A 134 9.98 15.38 -3.72
C HIS A 134 11.13 16.19 -4.32
N THR A 135 11.12 17.50 -4.10
CA THR A 135 12.23 18.40 -4.45
C THR A 135 12.43 19.37 -3.29
N PRO A 136 13.67 19.65 -2.86
CA PRO A 136 13.90 20.61 -1.79
C PRO A 136 13.50 22.02 -2.23
N LEU A 137 12.98 22.82 -1.29
CA LEU A 137 12.62 24.22 -1.54
C LEU A 137 13.86 25.08 -1.83
N THR A 138 14.96 24.79 -1.12
CA THR A 138 16.26 25.46 -1.28
C THR A 138 17.41 24.45 -1.26
N ASP A 139 18.60 24.86 -1.69
CA ASP A 139 19.82 24.04 -1.59
C ASP A 139 20.41 23.97 -0.16
N SER A 140 19.65 24.38 0.87
CA SER A 140 20.12 24.28 2.24
C SER A 140 20.22 22.82 2.68
N GLU A 141 21.22 22.52 3.51
CA GLU A 141 21.40 21.16 4.05
C GLU A 141 20.16 20.67 4.80
N ALA A 142 19.41 21.58 5.44
CA ALA A 142 18.18 21.25 6.15
C ALA A 142 17.06 20.80 5.19
N ASP A 143 16.81 21.53 4.10
CA ASP A 143 15.77 21.17 3.11
C ASP A 143 16.13 19.89 2.35
N ILE A 144 17.42 19.68 2.06
CA ILE A 144 17.91 18.43 1.45
C ILE A 144 17.61 17.24 2.38
N LYS A 145 17.99 17.32 3.66
CA LYS A 145 17.71 16.28 4.65
C LYS A 145 16.21 16.02 4.84
N ALA A 146 15.39 17.07 4.85
CA ALA A 146 13.94 16.93 4.93
C ALA A 146 13.37 16.22 3.69
N THR A 147 13.92 16.50 2.51
CA THR A 147 13.53 15.84 1.25
C THR A 147 13.92 14.37 1.26
N GLU A 148 15.14 14.03 1.69
CA GLU A 148 15.60 12.64 1.80
C GLU A 148 14.69 11.82 2.73
N LEU A 149 14.24 12.41 3.83
CA LEU A 149 13.32 11.77 4.76
C LEU A 149 11.90 11.63 4.19
N ALA A 150 11.42 12.64 3.45
CA ALA A 150 10.17 12.54 2.71
C ALA A 150 10.22 11.39 1.69
N ASP A 151 11.30 11.27 0.92
CA ASP A 151 11.51 10.16 -0.01
C ASP A 151 11.61 8.80 0.70
N ALA A 152 12.29 8.74 1.86
CA ALA A 152 12.36 7.52 2.66
C ALA A 152 10.96 7.02 3.07
N ILE A 153 10.04 7.94 3.41
CA ILE A 153 8.71 7.62 3.92
C ILE A 153 7.68 7.43 2.80
N HIS A 154 7.61 8.36 1.86
CA HIS A 154 6.58 8.40 0.81
C HIS A 154 6.97 7.61 -0.44
N THR A 155 8.24 7.23 -0.56
CA THR A 155 8.72 6.37 -1.66
C THR A 155 9.26 5.06 -1.10
N HIS A 156 10.40 5.06 -0.42
CA HIS A 156 11.09 3.81 -0.09
C HIS A 156 10.28 2.90 0.84
N TRP A 157 9.61 3.45 1.85
CA TRP A 157 8.77 2.66 2.76
C TRP A 157 7.60 1.96 2.05
N LEU A 158 7.05 2.59 1.01
CA LEU A 158 5.86 2.10 0.30
C LEU A 158 6.17 1.22 -0.91
N TYR A 159 7.37 1.34 -1.47
CA TYR A 159 7.78 0.66 -2.70
C TYR A 159 8.80 -0.45 -2.45
N ASP A 160 9.77 -0.25 -1.56
CA ASP A 160 10.84 -1.23 -1.36
C ASP A 160 10.33 -2.58 -0.84
N PRO A 161 9.35 -2.68 0.08
CA PRO A 161 8.84 -3.98 0.52
C PRO A 161 8.24 -4.83 -0.61
N VAL A 162 7.63 -4.20 -1.63
CA VAL A 162 6.97 -4.92 -2.73
C VAL A 162 7.89 -5.14 -3.94
N LEU A 163 8.84 -4.24 -4.18
CA LEU A 163 9.80 -4.32 -5.30
C LEU A 163 11.11 -5.03 -4.95
N LYS A 164 11.61 -4.81 -3.74
CA LYS A 164 12.89 -5.33 -3.24
C LYS A 164 12.71 -6.42 -2.19
N GLY A 165 11.54 -6.51 -1.57
CA GLY A 165 11.26 -7.48 -0.50
C GLY A 165 11.87 -7.11 0.85
N THR A 166 12.37 -5.88 0.99
CA THR A 166 12.99 -5.35 2.22
C THR A 166 12.57 -3.91 2.44
N TYR A 167 12.60 -3.45 3.68
CA TYR A 167 12.38 -2.04 4.02
C TYR A 167 13.66 -1.21 3.87
N PRO A 168 13.56 0.12 3.75
CA PRO A 168 14.70 1.02 3.95
C PRO A 168 15.27 0.84 5.36
N ALA A 169 16.50 0.32 5.45
CA ALA A 169 17.07 -0.19 6.71
C ALA A 169 17.14 0.85 7.84
N ASP A 170 17.57 2.07 7.53
CA ASP A 170 17.70 3.14 8.52
C ASP A 170 16.34 3.57 9.09
N LEU A 171 15.35 3.75 8.22
CA LEU A 171 14.00 4.12 8.64
C LEU A 171 13.32 2.97 9.41
N LEU A 172 13.57 1.72 9.02
CA LEU A 172 13.09 0.54 9.78
C LEU A 172 13.70 0.51 11.19
N ALA A 173 15.01 0.69 11.31
CA ALA A 173 15.69 0.71 12.60
C ALA A 173 15.19 1.86 13.49
N GLN A 174 14.99 3.05 12.92
CA GLN A 174 14.47 4.21 13.64
C GLN A 174 13.05 3.97 14.17
N THR A 175 12.14 3.48 13.32
CA THR A 175 10.75 3.22 13.71
C THR A 175 10.65 2.11 14.76
N GLN A 176 11.48 1.07 14.67
CA GLN A 176 11.54 0.02 15.68
C GLN A 176 12.13 0.51 17.01
N ALA A 177 13.16 1.36 16.97
CA ALA A 177 13.73 1.95 18.18
C ALA A 177 12.76 2.90 18.87
N LEU A 178 12.02 3.73 18.10
CA LEU A 178 11.14 4.76 18.63
C LEU A 178 9.78 4.20 19.09
N TRP A 179 9.20 3.29 18.31
CA TRP A 179 7.82 2.83 18.48
C TRP A 179 7.68 1.31 18.60
N GLY A 180 8.76 0.54 18.44
CA GLY A 180 8.72 -0.92 18.51
C GLY A 180 8.01 -1.57 17.32
N VAL A 181 7.83 -0.86 16.21
CA VAL A 181 7.09 -1.31 15.01
C VAL A 181 7.85 -0.96 13.72
N PRO A 182 7.60 -1.66 12.61
CA PRO A 182 6.73 -2.83 12.50
C PRO A 182 7.34 -4.04 13.19
N ARG A 183 6.47 -4.82 13.83
CA ARG A 183 6.79 -6.13 14.39
C ARG A 183 6.54 -7.17 13.32
N PHE A 184 7.60 -7.87 12.94
CA PHE A 184 7.56 -8.98 12.01
C PHE A 184 7.17 -10.23 12.78
N ALA A 185 6.19 -10.98 12.27
CA ALA A 185 6.00 -12.36 12.68
C ALA A 185 7.12 -13.25 12.11
N PRO A 186 7.41 -14.41 12.71
CA PRO A 186 8.36 -15.35 12.15
C PRO A 186 8.06 -15.67 10.68
N GLY A 187 9.03 -15.42 9.79
CA GLY A 187 8.92 -15.70 8.36
C GLY A 187 8.42 -14.54 7.50
N ASP A 188 7.97 -13.42 8.07
CA ASP A 188 7.50 -12.27 7.29
C ASP A 188 8.61 -11.71 6.40
N ASP A 189 9.85 -11.67 6.88
CA ASP A 189 11.00 -11.19 6.14
C ASP A 189 11.29 -12.07 4.90
N ALA A 190 11.20 -13.39 5.03
CA ALA A 190 11.36 -14.32 3.91
C ALA A 190 10.18 -14.22 2.94
N LEU A 191 8.96 -14.12 3.47
CA LEU A 191 7.75 -13.99 2.68
C LEU A 191 7.80 -12.76 1.75
N LEU A 192 8.21 -11.60 2.27
CA LEU A 192 8.36 -10.37 1.46
C LEU A 192 9.46 -10.53 0.38
N ARG A 193 10.62 -11.09 0.74
CA ARG A 193 11.74 -11.32 -0.21
C ARG A 193 11.36 -12.23 -1.36
N ASP A 194 10.64 -13.31 -1.06
CA ASP A 194 10.34 -14.35 -2.03
C ASP A 194 9.15 -13.99 -2.93
N ASN A 195 8.27 -13.07 -2.49
CA ASN A 195 6.99 -12.79 -3.14
C ASN A 195 6.82 -11.32 -3.53
N ARG A 196 7.82 -10.80 -4.25
CA ARG A 196 7.83 -9.47 -4.86
C ARG A 196 6.90 -9.40 -6.07
N CYS A 197 6.40 -8.21 -6.36
CA CYS A 197 5.54 -7.97 -7.53
C CYS A 197 6.32 -8.08 -8.86
N ASP A 198 5.62 -8.44 -9.92
CA ASP A 198 6.17 -8.52 -11.28
C ASP A 198 6.24 -7.12 -11.93
N PHE A 199 5.28 -6.25 -11.59
CA PHE A 199 5.24 -4.85 -12.03
C PHE A 199 4.77 -3.90 -10.92
N ILE A 200 5.04 -2.61 -11.10
CA ILE A 200 4.51 -1.52 -10.27
C ILE A 200 3.64 -0.59 -11.13
N GLY A 201 2.42 -0.35 -10.69
CA GLY A 201 1.57 0.72 -11.23
C GLY A 201 1.82 2.03 -10.52
N LEU A 202 1.86 3.13 -11.27
CA LEU A 202 2.16 4.47 -10.76
C LEU A 202 0.98 5.39 -10.99
N ASN A 203 0.40 5.91 -9.92
CA ASN A 203 -0.57 6.99 -9.97
C ASN A 203 0.19 8.30 -9.72
N TYR A 204 0.20 9.21 -10.70
CA TYR A 204 0.93 10.47 -10.59
C TYR A 204 0.00 11.66 -10.82
N TYR A 205 0.00 12.58 -9.86
CA TYR A 205 -0.83 13.78 -9.89
C TYR A 205 0.01 15.05 -9.86
N ARG A 206 0.99 15.11 -8.96
CA ARG A 206 1.86 16.28 -8.77
C ARG A 206 3.18 15.88 -8.14
N ARG A 207 4.14 16.80 -8.21
CA ARG A 207 5.33 16.81 -7.36
C ARG A 207 5.05 17.54 -6.05
N GLU A 208 5.86 17.26 -5.04
CA GLU A 208 5.87 17.98 -3.76
C GLU A 208 7.16 18.78 -3.61
N THR A 209 7.08 19.95 -3.00
CA THR A 209 8.25 20.76 -2.63
C THR A 209 8.40 20.74 -1.12
N VAL A 210 9.57 20.34 -0.64
CA VAL A 210 9.82 20.06 0.78
C VAL A 210 10.72 21.12 1.38
N SER A 211 10.36 21.60 2.57
CA SER A 211 11.25 22.43 3.40
C SER A 211 11.30 21.89 4.83
N ALA A 212 12.45 22.06 5.47
CA ALA A 212 12.61 21.78 6.90
C ALA A 212 11.90 22.81 7.79
N GLN A 213 11.53 23.97 7.25
CA GLN A 213 10.81 25.01 7.98
C GLN A 213 9.39 25.16 7.40
N PRO A 214 8.36 25.27 8.24
CA PRO A 214 7.02 25.58 7.74
C PRO A 214 7.03 26.95 7.05
N PRO A 215 6.33 27.10 5.91
CA PRO A 215 6.27 28.39 5.22
C PRO A 215 5.57 29.43 6.10
N GLU A 216 6.03 30.68 6.05
CA GLU A 216 5.41 31.81 6.78
C GLU A 216 3.94 32.05 6.37
N ILE A 217 3.58 31.62 5.16
CA ILE A 217 2.23 31.66 4.61
C ILE A 217 1.78 30.23 4.37
N ALA A 218 0.59 29.87 4.88
CA ALA A 218 -0.02 28.58 4.59
C ALA A 218 -0.19 28.41 3.07
N THR A 219 0.56 27.48 2.49
CA THR A 219 0.42 27.07 1.10
C THR A 219 -0.66 25.99 1.00
N GLY A 220 -1.52 26.07 -0.01
CA GLY A 220 -2.51 25.03 -0.28
C GLY A 220 -1.85 23.69 -0.64
N GLY A 221 -2.37 22.63 -0.05
CA GLY A 221 -2.03 21.21 -0.23
C GLY A 221 -3.21 20.37 0.28
N GLU A 222 -3.20 19.04 0.11
CA GLU A 222 -4.34 18.22 0.53
C GLU A 222 -4.65 18.40 2.03
N PRO A 223 -5.92 18.59 2.42
CA PRO A 223 -6.34 18.43 3.82
C PRO A 223 -5.89 17.04 4.27
N GLY A 224 -5.03 16.95 5.28
CA GLY A 224 -4.34 15.70 5.65
C GLY A 224 -2.81 15.79 5.72
N VAL A 225 -2.23 16.86 5.18
CA VAL A 225 -0.87 17.36 5.47
C VAL A 225 -0.87 18.63 6.32
N GLU A 226 -2.06 19.12 6.72
CA GLU A 226 -2.24 20.13 7.78
C GLU A 226 -1.92 19.50 9.14
N GLY A 227 -0.63 19.42 9.38
CA GLY A 227 -0.02 18.61 10.39
C GLY A 227 1.38 18.38 9.89
N ILE A 228 2.21 19.41 10.01
CA ILE A 228 3.65 19.32 9.80
C ILE A 228 4.08 18.02 10.48
N ILE A 229 4.50 17.01 9.70
CA ILE A 229 5.33 15.96 10.27
C ILE A 229 6.66 16.65 10.52
N LEU A 230 6.76 17.23 11.73
CA LEU A 230 8.00 17.80 12.22
C LEU A 230 8.93 16.63 12.42
N PHE A 231 9.79 16.37 11.45
CA PHE A 231 10.99 15.59 11.67
C PHE A 231 11.95 16.45 12.49
N ARG A 232 11.75 16.47 13.81
CA ARG A 232 12.80 16.91 14.71
C ARG A 232 13.82 15.78 14.77
N ALA A 233 15.02 16.04 14.26
CA ALA A 233 16.21 15.24 14.54
C ALA A 233 16.45 15.14 16.05
#